data_AF-A0A924EXK4-F1
#
_entry.id   AF-A0A924EXK4-F1
#
_cell.length_a   1.000
_cell.length_b   1.000
_cell.length_c   1.000
_cell.angle_alpha   90.00
_cell.angle_beta   90.00
_cell.angle_gamma   90.00
#
_symmetry.space_group_name_H-M   'P 1'
#
loop_
_entity.id
_entity.type
_entity.pdbx_description
1 polymer ?
#
loop_
_entity_poly.entity_id
_entity_poly.type
_entity_poly.pdbx_seq_one_letter_code
_entity_poly.pdbx_strand_id
1 'polypeptide(L)'
;MIGYRDYPCLGARSVVRRDRATLRVYDELDAPVTAPLLPADLRQFASDVDPGAGFASFIAIFCGPQIHDEGHFERLLCSQLGRLHAGDQDPWNDTVSADPDDKHFAFSVASTPHFIAGLHPMASRDARRTTAPTLVFNLHEQFEALRATGQFVRMRDHPRTGPTPEGDRQPHGRRPR
;
A
#
# COMPACT_ATOMS: atom_id res chain seq x y z
N MET A 1 -32.36 -15.25 -13.74
CA MET A 1 -32.92 -13.90 -13.53
C MET A 1 -33.13 -13.71 -12.03
N ILE A 2 -32.29 -12.87 -11.41
CA ILE A 2 -32.40 -12.20 -10.09
C ILE A 2 -32.66 -13.11 -8.86
N GLY A 3 -31.89 -13.06 -7.76
CA GLY A 3 -30.82 -12.15 -7.38
C GLY A 3 -30.11 -12.61 -6.10
N TYR A 4 -28.80 -12.37 -6.05
CA TYR A 4 -27.99 -12.38 -4.83
C TYR A 4 -27.67 -10.92 -4.51
N ARG A 5 -28.47 -10.28 -3.65
CA ARG A 5 -28.27 -8.89 -3.23
C ARG A 5 -27.98 -8.73 -1.74
N ASP A 6 -27.85 -9.81 -0.99
CA ASP A 6 -27.55 -9.71 0.44
C ASP A 6 -26.30 -10.52 0.77
N TYR A 7 -25.37 -9.88 1.50
CA TYR A 7 -24.02 -10.28 1.93
C TYR A 7 -22.83 -9.90 1.01
N PRO A 8 -22.23 -8.69 1.16
CA PRO A 8 -21.05 -8.32 0.36
C PRO A 8 -19.75 -9.02 0.81
N CYS A 9 -19.71 -9.63 2.01
CA CYS A 9 -19.32 -11.03 2.25
C CYS A 9 -19.11 -11.34 3.76
N LEU A 10 -19.67 -12.46 4.24
CA LEU A 10 -19.27 -13.10 5.52
C LEU A 10 -17.87 -13.79 5.42
N GLY A 11 -17.22 -13.72 4.26
CA GLY A 11 -15.83 -14.14 4.03
C GLY A 11 -14.79 -13.19 4.64
N ALA A 12 -15.16 -11.92 4.92
CA ALA A 12 -14.29 -10.91 5.50
C ALA A 12 -13.83 -11.21 6.95
N ARG A 13 -14.49 -12.16 7.64
CA ARG A 13 -14.04 -12.68 8.96
C ARG A 13 -12.97 -13.77 8.86
N SER A 14 -12.71 -14.34 7.68
CA SER A 14 -11.83 -15.49 7.52
C SER A 14 -10.52 -15.14 6.83
N VAL A 15 -9.52 -14.86 7.66
CA VAL A 15 -8.14 -15.36 7.58
C VAL A 15 -7.67 -15.85 6.20
N VAL A 16 -6.70 -15.14 5.63
CA VAL A 16 -5.63 -15.80 4.85
C VAL A 16 -4.29 -15.22 5.28
N ARG A 17 -3.75 -15.75 6.39
CA ARG A 17 -2.30 -15.79 6.64
C ARG A 17 -1.71 -16.80 5.66
N ARG A 18 -1.29 -16.34 4.48
CA ARG A 18 -0.31 -17.06 3.67
C ARG A 18 0.82 -16.07 3.43
N ASP A 19 1.84 -16.20 4.29
CA ASP A 19 3.12 -15.47 4.34
C ASP A 19 3.12 -14.01 4.87
N ARG A 20 2.67 -13.83 6.12
CA ARG A 20 2.83 -12.64 7.00
C ARG A 20 2.11 -11.36 6.57
N ALA A 21 1.13 -11.45 5.66
CA ALA A 21 0.18 -10.37 5.43
C ALA A 21 -1.08 -10.52 6.32
N THR A 22 -1.50 -9.43 6.96
CA THR A 22 -2.79 -9.32 7.67
C THR A 22 -3.73 -8.48 6.81
N LEU A 23 -4.85 -9.06 6.38
CA LEU A 23 -5.82 -8.38 5.53
C LEU A 23 -7.09 -8.03 6.32
N ARG A 24 -7.56 -6.79 6.16
CA ARG A 24 -8.81 -6.27 6.74
C ARG A 24 -9.60 -5.53 5.66
N VAL A 25 -10.92 -5.69 5.71
CA VAL A 25 -11.85 -5.04 4.79
C VAL A 25 -12.68 -4.02 5.58
N TYR A 26 -12.81 -2.83 5.02
CA TYR A 26 -13.56 -1.71 5.57
C TYR A 26 -14.58 -1.23 4.54
N ASP A 27 -15.63 -0.55 5.02
CA ASP A 27 -16.68 -0.05 4.13
C ASP A 27 -16.17 1.06 3.22
N GLU A 28 -15.79 2.20 3.79
CA GLU A 28 -15.39 3.38 3.03
C GLU A 28 -14.07 3.98 3.54
N LEU A 29 -13.20 4.31 2.61
CA LEU A 29 -11.99 5.11 2.84
C LEU A 29 -12.39 6.53 3.20
N ASP A 30 -11.74 7.11 4.20
CA ASP A 30 -12.02 8.45 4.73
C ASP A 30 -13.40 8.59 5.41
N ALA A 31 -14.02 7.48 5.81
CA ALA A 31 -15.30 7.51 6.52
C ALA A 31 -15.14 7.63 8.05
N PRO A 32 -16.03 8.38 8.73
CA PRO A 32 -16.02 8.50 10.19
C PRO A 32 -16.19 7.16 10.93
N VAL A 33 -16.92 6.21 10.33
CA VAL A 33 -17.16 4.87 10.91
C VAL A 33 -15.92 3.98 10.87
N THR A 34 -15.03 4.20 9.89
CA THR A 34 -13.76 3.49 9.72
C THR A 34 -12.69 4.02 10.67
N ALA A 35 -12.83 5.26 11.15
CA ALA A 35 -11.86 5.99 11.95
C ALA A 35 -11.44 5.30 13.26
N PRO A 36 -12.32 4.66 14.06
CA PRO A 36 -11.89 3.96 15.28
C PRO A 36 -11.38 2.53 15.04
N LEU A 37 -11.81 1.88 13.94
CA LEU A 37 -11.50 0.47 13.69
C LEU A 37 -10.06 0.28 13.19
N LEU A 38 -9.64 1.10 12.23
CA LEU A 38 -8.33 0.97 11.59
C LEU A 38 -7.15 1.20 12.56
N PRO A 39 -7.14 2.20 13.47
CA PRO A 39 -6.09 2.35 14.48
C PRO A 39 -6.00 1.16 15.44
N ALA A 40 -7.15 0.62 15.87
CA ALA A 40 -7.19 -0.53 16.78
C ALA A 40 -6.61 -1.79 16.11
N ASP A 41 -7.00 -2.06 14.87
CA ASP A 41 -6.48 -3.18 14.08
C ASP A 41 -4.98 -3.02 13.78
N LEU A 42 -4.50 -1.80 13.50
CA LEU A 42 -3.07 -1.52 13.29
C LEU A 42 -2.25 -1.71 14.58
N ARG A 43 -2.77 -1.27 15.73
CA ARG A 43 -2.14 -1.50 17.04
C ARG A 43 -2.03 -2.99 17.35
N GLN A 44 -3.11 -3.74 17.10
CA GLN A 44 -3.11 -5.19 17.27
C GLN A 44 -2.09 -5.86 16.34
N PHE A 45 -2.08 -5.48 15.05
CA PHE A 45 -1.11 -5.98 14.09
C PHE A 45 0.34 -5.74 14.54
N ALA A 46 0.66 -4.51 14.95
CA ALA A 46 2.00 -4.17 15.43
C ALA A 46 2.42 -5.00 16.65
N SER A 47 1.48 -5.32 17.55
CA SER A 47 1.73 -6.15 18.73
C SER A 47 1.90 -7.64 18.41
N ASP A 48 1.21 -8.13 17.37
CA ASP A 48 1.20 -9.54 16.98
C ASP A 48 2.39 -9.92 16.08
N VAL A 49 3.07 -8.95 15.47
CA VAL A 49 4.18 -9.20 14.55
C VAL A 49 5.47 -9.42 15.32
N ASP A 50 6.11 -10.55 15.08
CA ASP A 50 7.51 -10.79 15.47
C ASP A 50 8.46 -10.05 14.49
N PRO A 51 9.25 -9.06 14.95
CA PRO A 51 10.19 -8.32 14.11
C PRO A 51 11.30 -9.20 13.52
N GLY A 52 11.68 -10.29 14.20
CA GLY A 52 12.80 -11.15 13.83
C GLY A 52 12.48 -12.16 12.72
N ALA A 53 11.21 -12.38 12.41
CA ALA A 53 10.78 -13.47 11.53
C ALA A 53 10.39 -13.01 10.11
N GLY A 54 10.86 -11.84 9.70
CA GLY A 54 10.77 -11.31 8.33
C GLY A 54 9.58 -10.38 8.09
N PHE A 55 9.42 -9.96 6.83
CA PHE A 55 8.44 -8.95 6.42
C PHE A 55 7.01 -9.28 6.84
N ALA A 56 6.31 -8.30 7.41
CA ALA A 56 4.89 -8.33 7.65
C ALA A 56 4.23 -7.06 7.11
N SER A 57 3.05 -7.23 6.53
CA SER A 57 2.27 -6.14 5.98
C SER A 57 0.84 -6.20 6.50
N PHE A 58 0.26 -5.04 6.81
CA PHE A 58 -1.16 -4.90 7.05
C PHE A 58 -1.82 -4.30 5.80
N ILE A 59 -2.85 -4.95 5.28
CA ILE A 59 -3.53 -4.60 4.03
C ILE A 59 -4.97 -4.22 4.39
N ALA A 60 -5.29 -2.94 4.28
CA ALA A 60 -6.63 -2.40 4.43
C ALA A 60 -7.28 -2.23 3.05
N ILE A 61 -8.36 -2.95 2.79
CA ILE A 61 -9.15 -2.86 1.54
C ILE A 61 -10.45 -2.12 1.84
N PHE A 62 -10.83 -1.17 1.01
CA PHE A 62 -12.03 -0.36 1.21
C PHE A 62 -13.03 -0.62 0.07
N CYS A 63 -14.28 -0.92 0.41
CA CYS A 63 -15.34 -1.15 -0.58
C CYS A 63 -15.75 0.12 -1.34
N GLY A 64 -15.49 1.28 -0.75
CA GLY A 64 -15.66 2.60 -1.37
C GLY A 64 -14.67 3.64 -0.80
N PRO A 65 -14.76 4.89 -1.27
CA PRO A 65 -15.58 5.33 -2.40
C PRO A 65 -14.98 4.87 -3.74
N GLN A 66 -15.74 5.02 -4.82
CA GLN A 66 -15.20 4.80 -6.16
C GLN A 66 -14.12 5.84 -6.46
N ILE A 67 -12.93 5.38 -6.80
CA ILE A 67 -11.82 6.26 -7.18
C ILE A 67 -11.99 6.70 -8.63
N HIS A 68 -11.87 8.01 -8.86
CA HIS A 68 -12.09 8.64 -10.17
C HIS A 68 -10.79 8.95 -10.91
N ASP A 69 -9.75 9.33 -10.17
CA ASP A 69 -8.43 9.68 -10.67
C ASP A 69 -7.39 9.58 -9.53
N GLU A 70 -6.12 9.80 -9.84
CA GLU A 70 -5.02 9.76 -8.86
C GLU A 70 -5.15 10.84 -7.79
N GLY A 71 -5.51 12.08 -8.17
CA GLY A 71 -5.64 13.18 -7.23
C GLY A 71 -6.81 13.00 -6.26
N HIS A 72 -7.90 12.37 -6.70
CA HIS A 72 -9.01 11.99 -5.85
C HIS A 72 -8.56 10.99 -4.78
N PHE A 73 -7.82 9.96 -5.18
CA PHE A 73 -7.27 8.99 -4.22
C PHE A 73 -6.29 9.63 -3.24
N GLU A 74 -5.40 10.51 -3.72
CA GLU A 74 -4.42 11.19 -2.87
C GLU A 74 -5.09 12.05 -1.78
N ARG A 75 -6.14 12.80 -2.14
CA ARG A 75 -6.91 13.59 -1.15
C ARG A 75 -7.56 12.69 -0.10
N LEU A 76 -8.16 11.57 -0.51
CA LEU A 76 -8.78 10.61 0.41
C LEU A 76 -7.74 9.93 1.31
N LEU A 77 -6.58 9.58 0.75
CA LEU A 77 -5.45 9.02 1.50
C LEU A 77 -4.99 10.01 2.57
N CYS A 78 -4.68 11.24 2.19
CA CYS A 78 -4.23 12.27 3.13
C CYS A 78 -5.26 12.52 4.24
N SER A 79 -6.55 12.61 3.89
CA SER A 79 -7.62 12.76 4.87
C SER A 79 -7.72 11.55 5.83
N GLN A 80 -7.67 10.33 5.29
CA GLN A 80 -7.67 9.10 6.10
C GLN A 80 -6.47 9.05 7.06
N LEU A 81 -5.26 9.38 6.60
CA LEU A 81 -4.06 9.43 7.44
C LEU A 81 -4.16 10.51 8.51
N GLY A 82 -4.69 11.69 8.16
CA GLY A 82 -4.96 12.76 9.13
C GLY A 82 -5.94 12.32 10.22
N ARG A 83 -7.01 11.61 9.85
CA ARG A 83 -7.96 11.03 10.83
C ARG A 83 -7.32 9.96 11.70
N LEU A 84 -6.48 9.10 11.13
CA LEU A 84 -5.74 8.10 11.89
C LEU A 84 -4.84 8.77 12.93
N HIS A 85 -4.07 9.78 12.52
CA HIS A 85 -3.20 10.51 13.42
C HIS A 85 -3.98 11.26 14.51
N ALA A 86 -5.08 11.92 14.16
CA ALA A 86 -5.93 12.62 15.13
C ALA A 86 -6.64 11.68 16.12
N GLY A 87 -6.92 10.44 15.70
CA GLY A 87 -7.50 9.40 16.55
C GLY A 87 -6.48 8.64 17.41
N ASP A 88 -5.20 8.74 17.09
CA ASP A 88 -4.15 8.07 17.85
C ASP A 88 -3.84 8.84 19.14
N GLN A 89 -3.80 8.09 20.25
CA GLN A 89 -3.48 8.63 21.56
C GLN A 89 -2.03 8.38 21.93
N ASP A 90 -1.35 7.49 21.20
CA ASP A 90 0.06 7.19 21.41
C ASP A 90 0.93 8.27 20.76
N PRO A 91 2.10 8.59 21.36
CA PRO A 91 3.00 9.56 20.77
C PRO A 91 3.57 9.06 19.44
N TRP A 92 3.88 10.01 18.55
CA TRP A 92 4.63 9.73 17.33
C TRP A 92 5.99 9.12 17.71
N ASN A 93 6.40 8.09 16.98
CA ASN A 93 7.66 7.40 17.23
C ASN A 93 8.86 8.34 17.00
N ASP A 94 9.79 8.40 17.96
CA ASP A 94 10.93 9.31 17.97
C ASP A 94 12.06 8.95 16.98
N THR A 95 12.04 7.73 16.43
CA THR A 95 13.02 7.25 15.45
C THR A 95 12.74 7.71 14.02
N VAL A 96 11.56 8.25 13.74
CA VAL A 96 11.14 8.67 12.39
C VAL A 96 10.60 10.10 12.39
N SER A 97 10.81 10.80 11.28
CA SER A 97 10.31 12.16 11.14
C SER A 97 8.79 12.16 10.91
N ALA A 98 8.10 13.15 11.48
CA ALA A 98 6.70 13.43 11.21
C ALA A 98 6.52 14.34 9.98
N ASP A 99 7.60 14.93 9.47
CA ASP A 99 7.60 15.81 8.31
C ASP A 99 7.55 14.98 7.00
N PRO A 100 6.49 15.07 6.18
CA PRO A 100 6.37 14.34 4.92
C PRO A 100 7.49 14.64 3.91
N ASP A 101 8.16 15.79 4.01
CA ASP A 101 9.25 16.20 3.13
C ASP A 101 10.62 15.68 3.60
N ASP A 102 10.69 15.04 4.78
CA ASP A 102 11.91 14.45 5.32
C ASP A 102 12.20 13.07 4.70
N LYS A 103 13.46 12.81 4.38
CA LYS A 103 13.94 11.50 3.88
C LYS A 103 13.77 10.36 4.89
N HIS A 104 13.63 10.68 6.18
CA HIS A 104 13.37 9.77 7.30
C HIS A 104 11.89 9.74 7.70
N PHE A 105 11.00 10.29 6.87
CA PHE A 105 9.57 10.21 7.12
C PHE A 105 9.06 8.77 7.11
N ALA A 106 8.29 8.42 8.14
CA ALA A 106 7.44 7.24 8.14
C ALA A 106 6.18 7.56 8.96
N PHE A 107 5.03 7.06 8.52
CA PHE A 107 3.78 7.33 9.21
C PHE A 107 3.73 6.55 10.53
N SER A 108 3.62 7.25 11.67
CA SER A 108 3.53 6.61 12.97
C SER A 108 2.09 6.45 13.42
N VAL A 109 1.75 5.24 13.88
CA VAL A 109 0.49 4.93 14.56
C VAL A 109 0.75 3.90 15.64
N ALA A 110 0.16 4.07 16.82
CA ALA A 110 0.44 3.29 18.02
C ALA A 110 1.95 3.23 18.34
N SER A 111 2.63 4.39 18.24
CA SER A 111 4.08 4.53 18.32
C SER A 111 4.88 3.62 17.39
N THR A 112 4.26 3.06 16.34
CA THR A 112 4.89 2.14 15.41
C THR A 112 5.03 2.81 14.03
N PRO A 113 6.26 2.93 13.49
CA PRO A 113 6.48 3.55 12.18
C PRO A 113 6.14 2.61 11.02
N HIS A 114 5.42 3.13 10.04
CA HIS A 114 4.96 2.39 8.86
C HIS A 114 5.31 3.11 7.55
N PHE A 115 5.69 2.33 6.53
CA PHE A 115 5.67 2.75 5.13
C PHE A 115 4.33 2.37 4.49
N ILE A 116 3.64 3.38 3.94
CA ILE A 116 2.29 3.20 3.38
C ILE A 116 2.35 3.23 1.86
N ALA A 117 1.86 2.16 1.23
CA ALA A 117 1.62 2.12 -0.20
C ALA A 117 0.11 2.18 -0.49
N GLY A 118 -0.29 3.17 -1.27
CA GLY A 118 -1.65 3.30 -1.78
C GLY A 118 -1.81 2.61 -3.14
N LEU A 119 -2.86 1.79 -3.27
CA LEU A 119 -3.25 1.11 -4.49
C LEU A 119 -4.72 1.42 -4.80
N HIS A 120 -5.05 1.60 -6.07
CA HIS A 120 -6.41 1.92 -6.50
C HIS A 120 -6.65 1.58 -7.98
N PRO A 121 -7.92 1.45 -8.42
CA PRO A 121 -8.25 1.09 -9.81
C PRO A 121 -7.66 2.02 -10.86
N MET A 122 -7.58 3.31 -10.53
CA MET A 122 -7.15 4.38 -11.43
C MET A 122 -5.65 4.67 -11.39
N ALA A 123 -4.84 3.84 -10.73
CA ALA A 123 -3.40 4.07 -10.61
C ALA A 123 -2.70 4.02 -11.98
N SER A 124 -1.84 4.98 -12.29
CA SER A 124 -1.06 5.01 -13.54
C SER A 124 -0.08 3.84 -13.67
N ARG A 125 0.44 3.35 -12.54
CA ARG A 125 1.36 2.21 -12.48
C ARG A 125 0.59 0.91 -12.31
N ASP A 126 0.75 -0.03 -13.24
CA ASP A 126 0.06 -1.33 -13.19
C ASP A 126 0.30 -2.10 -11.89
N ALA A 127 1.51 -2.04 -11.33
CA ALA A 127 1.83 -2.65 -10.04
C ALA A 127 1.05 -2.08 -8.83
N ARG A 128 0.36 -0.93 -9.00
CA ARG A 128 -0.49 -0.29 -7.98
C ARG A 128 -1.98 -0.35 -8.33
N ARG A 129 -2.36 -1.03 -9.42
CA ARG A 129 -3.77 -1.19 -9.81
C ARG A 129 -4.39 -2.34 -9.03
N THR A 130 -5.48 -2.04 -8.33
CA THR A 130 -6.33 -2.99 -7.59
C THR A 130 -7.78 -2.78 -7.97
N THR A 131 -8.65 -3.76 -7.70
CA THR A 131 -10.09 -3.64 -7.98
C THR A 131 -10.81 -2.67 -7.04
N ALA A 132 -10.20 -2.35 -5.90
CA ALA A 132 -10.73 -1.49 -4.86
C ALA A 132 -9.60 -0.63 -4.25
N PRO A 133 -9.90 0.57 -3.72
CA PRO A 133 -8.91 1.34 -2.96
C PRO A 133 -8.34 0.48 -1.82
N THR A 134 -7.01 0.45 -1.71
CA THR A 134 -6.28 -0.42 -0.79
C THR A 134 -5.07 0.33 -0.23
N LEU A 135 -4.87 0.25 1.08
CA LEU A 135 -3.70 0.77 1.79
C LEU A 135 -2.88 -0.39 2.34
N VAL A 136 -1.59 -0.41 2.05
CA VAL A 136 -0.66 -1.40 2.55
C VAL A 136 0.31 -0.72 3.52
N PHE A 137 0.24 -1.08 4.79
CA PHE A 137 1.11 -0.62 5.85
C PHE A 137 2.22 -1.66 6.06
N ASN A 138 3.46 -1.26 5.83
CA ASN A 138 4.64 -2.10 6.03
C ASN A 138 5.42 -1.55 7.21
N LEU A 139 5.91 -2.41 8.10
CA LEU A 139 6.70 -1.96 9.26
C LEU A 139 8.03 -1.36 8.80
N HIS A 140 8.35 -0.17 9.31
CA HIS A 140 9.55 0.57 8.91
C HIS A 140 10.85 -0.15 9.33
N GLU A 141 10.88 -0.72 10.54
CA GLU A 141 12.07 -1.41 11.08
C GLU A 141 12.52 -2.58 10.20
N GLN A 142 11.56 -3.35 9.66
CA GLN A 142 11.84 -4.45 8.74
C GLN A 142 12.41 -3.96 7.41
N PHE A 143 11.97 -2.78 6.97
CA PHE A 143 12.43 -2.17 5.74
C PHE A 143 13.86 -1.61 5.87
N GLU A 144 14.19 -0.97 7.00
CA GLU A 144 15.54 -0.49 7.31
C GLU A 144 16.53 -1.64 7.54
N ALA A 145 16.11 -2.74 8.19
CA ALA A 145 16.93 -3.95 8.33
C ALA A 145 17.37 -4.50 6.95
N LEU A 146 16.52 -4.40 5.93
CA LEU A 146 16.84 -4.86 4.58
C LEU A 146 17.62 -3.85 3.73
N ARG A 147 17.48 -2.55 4.01
CA ARG A 147 18.40 -1.54 3.50
C ARG A 147 19.81 -1.77 4.02
N ALA A 148 19.95 -2.08 5.31
CA ALA A 148 21.24 -2.36 5.95
C ALA A 148 21.94 -3.62 5.40
N THR A 149 21.19 -4.63 4.94
CA THR A 149 21.76 -5.85 4.32
C THR A 149 22.03 -5.73 2.81
N GLY A 150 21.77 -4.57 2.19
CA GLY A 150 22.06 -4.32 0.77
C GLY A 150 21.07 -4.97 -0.22
N GLN A 151 20.03 -5.67 0.25
CA GLN A 151 19.03 -6.31 -0.62
C GLN A 151 18.10 -5.29 -1.29
N PHE A 152 18.01 -4.08 -0.75
CA PHE A 152 17.18 -2.98 -1.26
C PHE A 152 17.60 -2.48 -2.66
N VAL A 153 18.90 -2.53 -3.00
CA VAL A 153 19.40 -2.07 -4.32
C VAL A 153 18.86 -2.96 -5.45
N ARG A 154 18.67 -4.26 -5.20
CA ARG A 154 18.18 -5.20 -6.23
C ARG A 154 16.69 -5.08 -6.54
N MET A 155 15.89 -4.49 -5.65
CA MET A 155 14.45 -4.28 -5.87
C MET A 155 14.13 -2.90 -6.47
N ARG A 156 15.02 -1.92 -6.28
CA ARG A 156 14.88 -0.56 -6.84
C ARG A 156 15.35 -0.46 -8.29
N ASP A 157 16.36 -1.24 -8.67
CA ASP A 157 16.97 -1.26 -10.01
C ASP A 157 16.41 -2.37 -10.89
N HIS A 158 15.09 -2.55 -10.94
CA HIS A 158 14.50 -3.20 -12.11
C HIS A 158 14.15 -2.12 -13.14
N PRO A 159 15.03 -1.87 -14.13
CA PRO A 159 14.65 -1.02 -15.26
C PRO A 159 13.41 -1.63 -15.92
N ARG A 160 12.44 -0.76 -16.22
CA ARG A 160 11.31 -1.04 -17.09
C ARG A 160 11.87 -1.50 -18.44
N THR A 161 11.95 -2.81 -18.67
CA THR A 161 12.11 -3.34 -20.03
C THR A 161 10.72 -3.36 -20.65
N GLY A 162 10.30 -2.21 -21.18
CA GLY A 162 9.22 -2.19 -22.17
C GLY A 162 9.72 -2.88 -23.45
N PRO A 163 8.87 -3.59 -24.22
CA PRO A 163 9.28 -4.13 -25.50
C PRO A 163 9.68 -2.97 -26.41
N THR A 164 10.94 -2.96 -26.85
CA THR A 164 11.44 -2.08 -27.89
C THR A 164 10.60 -2.31 -29.16
N PRO A 165 10.02 -1.27 -29.79
CA PRO A 165 9.44 -1.44 -31.12
C PRO A 165 10.61 -1.68 -32.09
N GLU A 166 10.73 -2.91 -32.55
CA GLU A 166 11.68 -3.31 -33.58
C GLU A 166 11.23 -2.65 -34.89
N GLY A 167 11.79 -1.48 -35.16
CA GLY A 167 11.71 -0.81 -36.44
C GLY A 167 12.58 -1.56 -37.44
N ASP A 168 11.97 -2.45 -38.22
CA ASP A 168 12.64 -3.09 -39.35
C ASP A 168 12.73 -2.09 -40.52
N ARG A 169 13.74 -1.21 -40.44
CA ARG A 169 14.25 -0.45 -41.59
C ARG A 169 15.16 -1.37 -42.39
N GLN A 170 14.59 -1.96 -43.43
CA GLN A 170 15.28 -2.63 -44.52
C GLN A 170 16.39 -1.74 -45.13
N PRO A 171 17.66 -2.18 -45.19
CA PRO A 171 18.69 -1.44 -45.90
C PRO A 171 19.39 -2.33 -46.93
N HIS A 172 19.09 -2.21 -48.23
CA HIS A 172 20.07 -2.64 -49.25
C HIS A 172 20.03 -1.73 -50.47
N GLY A 173 21.01 -0.83 -50.51
CA GLY A 173 21.37 -0.07 -51.70
C GLY A 173 22.43 -0.80 -52.53
N ARG A 174 22.20 -0.72 -53.84
CA ARG A 174 23.12 -0.73 -55.00
C ARG A 174 23.42 -2.05 -55.75
N ARG A 175 23.09 -1.92 -57.05
CA ARG A 175 23.30 -2.73 -58.27
C ARG A 175 24.75 -3.21 -58.49
N PRO A 176 24.91 -4.15 -59.43
CA PRO A 176 25.60 -3.76 -60.67
C PRO A 176 24.98 -4.36 -61.96
N ARG A 177 24.94 -3.55 -63.03
CA ARG A 177 25.50 -3.81 -64.36
C ARG A 177 25.57 -2.47 -65.11
#